data_AF-A0A1Y5PRX7-F1
#
_entry.id   AF-A0A1Y5PRX7-F1
#
_cell.length_a   1.000
_cell.length_b   1.000
_cell.length_c   1.000
_cell.angle_alpha   90.00
_cell.angle_beta   90.00
_cell.angle_gamma   90.00
#
_symmetry.space_group_name_H-M   'P 1'
#
loop_
_entity.id
_entity.type
_entity.pdbx_description
1 polymer ?
#
loop_
_entity_poly.entity_id
_entity_poly.type
_entity_poly.pdbx_seq_one_letter_code
_entity_poly.pdbx_strand_id
1 'polypeptide(L)'
;MSTRILLATFMSAAAIAAMTGCQRPSSPPPATTVTSAAPASVTGAAPTGASPTSAAPAGAALTRQACELLTPEVAKKYAGDDAQRQLFFDATPPLPVGDDGCYYTGSTREVSVLIYPVPTDPTAPVNHFNVIRADNRVEGVEYEAYWFGPAESIVAVKDGLLIGIKVAQIKGAWTDQDRADDIELANLVVPRFG
;
A
#
# COMPACT_ATOMS: atom_id res chain seq x y z
N MET A 1 -4.52 18.57 58.71
CA MET A 1 -3.51 19.55 58.24
C MET A 1 -3.20 19.16 56.80
N SER A 2 -3.83 19.77 55.78
CA SER A 2 -3.43 21.04 55.11
C SER A 2 -2.03 20.91 54.51
N THR A 3 -1.75 20.99 53.20
CA THR A 3 -2.03 22.07 52.20
C THR A 3 -1.64 21.51 50.80
N ARG A 4 -2.49 21.44 49.75
CA ARG A 4 -2.87 22.42 48.69
C ARG A 4 -1.75 23.10 47.86
N ILE A 5 -1.86 22.92 46.52
CA ILE A 5 -1.70 23.88 45.39
C ILE A 5 -0.53 23.69 44.39
N LEU A 6 -0.96 23.72 43.10
CA LEU A 6 -0.25 23.73 41.82
C LEU A 6 0.84 24.80 41.69
N LEU A 7 1.82 24.55 40.79
CA LEU A 7 2.23 25.57 39.83
C LEU A 7 2.78 24.94 38.54
N ALA A 8 2.09 25.26 37.44
CA ALA A 8 2.52 25.06 36.08
C ALA A 8 3.42 26.23 35.66
N THR A 9 4.52 25.93 34.95
CA THR A 9 5.32 26.93 34.24
C THR A 9 5.69 26.40 32.86
N PHE A 10 4.89 26.77 31.86
CA PHE A 10 5.27 26.77 30.46
C PHE A 10 5.85 28.15 30.14
N MET A 11 7.10 28.20 29.65
CA MET A 11 7.58 29.30 28.82
C MET A 11 8.83 28.85 28.06
N SER A 12 8.66 28.59 26.77
CA SER A 12 9.76 28.47 25.81
C SER A 12 9.28 29.06 24.50
N ALA A 13 9.69 30.30 24.22
CA ALA A 13 9.50 30.94 22.93
C ALA A 13 10.89 31.05 22.28
N ALA A 14 11.14 30.19 21.30
CA ALA A 14 12.30 30.28 20.44
C ALA A 14 12.00 31.22 19.27
N ALA A 15 12.91 32.15 19.01
CA ALA A 15 12.91 33.03 17.86
C ALA A 15 13.16 32.24 16.56
N ILE A 16 12.45 32.58 15.48
CA ILE A 16 12.86 32.20 14.12
C ILE A 16 12.93 33.47 13.28
N ALA A 17 14.12 33.70 12.74
CA ALA A 17 14.48 34.78 11.85
C ALA A 17 14.03 34.52 10.40
N ALA A 18 14.06 35.60 9.65
CA ALA A 18 13.55 35.84 8.31
C ALA A 18 13.96 34.85 7.20
N MET A 19 13.13 34.79 6.15
CA MET A 19 13.57 34.56 4.78
C MET A 19 12.76 35.46 3.84
N THR A 20 13.48 36.33 3.14
CA THR A 20 13.07 37.24 2.07
C THR A 20 12.84 36.52 0.74
N GLY A 21 11.85 37.01 -0.03
CA GLY A 21 11.95 37.20 -1.49
C GLY A 21 11.70 35.99 -2.40
N CYS A 22 10.63 36.05 -3.20
CA CYS A 22 10.72 36.35 -4.63
C CYS A 22 9.32 36.29 -5.29
N GLN A 23 8.96 37.39 -5.93
CA GLN A 23 7.78 37.59 -6.75
C GLN A 23 7.71 36.58 -7.91
N ARG A 24 6.49 36.18 -8.28
CA ARG A 24 6.21 35.69 -9.63
C ARG A 24 5.06 36.51 -10.24
N PRO A 25 5.26 37.13 -11.41
CA PRO A 25 4.21 37.86 -12.11
C PRO A 25 3.21 36.89 -12.74
N SER A 26 1.92 37.19 -12.59
CA SER A 26 0.81 36.50 -13.26
C SER A 26 0.45 37.22 -14.56
N SER A 27 0.54 36.50 -15.69
CA SER A 27 -0.02 36.90 -16.99
C SER A 27 -1.03 35.84 -17.48
N PRO A 28 -2.15 36.24 -18.14
CA PRO A 28 -3.17 35.37 -18.77
C PRO A 28 -2.90 35.20 -20.30
N PRO A 29 -3.77 34.59 -21.15
CA PRO A 29 -4.75 33.46 -21.13
C PRO A 29 -4.36 32.41 -22.26
N PRO A 30 -5.22 31.60 -22.97
CA PRO A 30 -6.51 31.92 -23.62
C PRO A 30 -7.67 30.91 -23.40
N ALA A 31 -8.87 31.40 -23.69
CA ALA A 31 -10.10 30.63 -23.84
C ALA A 31 -10.01 29.65 -25.03
N THR A 32 -10.62 28.48 -24.89
CA THR A 32 -10.90 27.59 -26.03
C THR A 32 -12.35 27.13 -25.97
N THR A 33 -12.94 27.20 -27.16
CA THR A 33 -14.33 27.06 -27.55
C THR A 33 -14.97 25.74 -27.14
N VAL A 34 -16.15 25.81 -26.52
CA VAL A 34 -17.06 24.65 -26.40
C VAL A 34 -17.91 24.60 -27.66
N THR A 35 -17.63 23.66 -28.55
CA THR A 35 -18.55 23.32 -29.64
C THR A 35 -19.47 22.21 -29.14
N SER A 36 -20.76 22.53 -29.11
CA SER A 36 -21.87 21.63 -28.85
C SER A 36 -22.07 20.66 -30.01
N ALA A 37 -22.22 19.37 -29.71
CA ALA A 37 -22.95 18.43 -30.55
C ALA A 37 -23.66 17.40 -29.65
N ALA A 38 -24.99 17.38 -29.74
CA ALA A 38 -25.87 16.35 -29.19
C ALA A 38 -26.56 15.62 -30.38
N PRO A 39 -27.38 14.60 -30.13
CA PRO A 39 -27.01 13.21 -29.86
C PRO A 39 -27.34 12.31 -31.06
N ALA A 40 -26.68 11.16 -31.19
CA ALA A 40 -27.12 10.10 -32.10
C ALA A 40 -27.42 8.84 -31.29
N SER A 41 -28.72 8.55 -31.15
CA SER A 41 -29.24 7.30 -30.63
C SER A 41 -28.91 6.16 -31.58
N VAL A 42 -28.31 5.08 -31.08
CA VAL A 42 -28.25 3.80 -31.78
C VAL A 42 -28.75 2.73 -30.83
N THR A 43 -29.90 2.17 -31.17
CA THR A 43 -30.49 0.99 -30.55
C THR A 43 -29.76 -0.24 -31.05
N GLY A 44 -29.41 -1.16 -30.13
CA GLY A 44 -29.39 -2.58 -30.43
C GLY A 44 -28.09 -3.33 -30.17
N ALA A 45 -28.28 -4.44 -29.44
CA ALA A 45 -27.44 -5.64 -29.31
C ALA A 45 -26.41 -5.66 -28.16
N ALA A 46 -26.77 -6.42 -27.10
CA ALA A 46 -25.83 -7.03 -26.17
C ALA A 46 -24.89 -8.00 -26.92
N PRO A 47 -23.67 -8.22 -26.39
CA PRO A 47 -23.45 -9.52 -25.75
C PRO A 47 -22.52 -9.48 -24.52
N THR A 48 -22.68 -10.52 -23.68
CA THR A 48 -21.68 -11.15 -22.78
C THR A 48 -20.89 -10.27 -21.80
N GLY A 49 -21.13 -10.55 -20.51
CA GLY A 49 -20.38 -10.00 -19.39
C GLY A 49 -18.88 -10.31 -19.51
N ALA A 50 -18.10 -9.24 -19.59
CA ALA A 50 -16.70 -9.24 -19.24
C ALA A 50 -16.61 -8.86 -17.75
N SER A 51 -16.03 -9.75 -16.95
CA SER A 51 -15.50 -9.38 -15.63
C SER A 51 -14.59 -8.16 -15.80
N PRO A 52 -14.58 -7.19 -14.86
CA PRO A 52 -13.65 -6.09 -14.95
C PRO A 52 -12.24 -6.63 -14.71
N THR A 53 -11.48 -6.84 -15.79
CA THR A 53 -10.03 -6.89 -15.69
C THR A 53 -9.60 -5.52 -15.18
N SER A 54 -9.22 -5.45 -13.91
CA SER A 54 -8.62 -4.26 -13.32
C SER A 54 -7.38 -3.93 -14.13
N ALA A 55 -7.49 -2.93 -15.01
CA ALA A 55 -6.37 -2.48 -15.82
C ALA A 55 -5.32 -1.88 -14.88
N ALA A 56 -4.15 -2.51 -14.79
CA ALA A 56 -2.99 -1.91 -14.16
C ALA A 56 -2.75 -0.51 -14.77
N PRO A 57 -2.41 0.52 -13.99
CA PRO A 57 -2.20 1.86 -14.54
C PRO A 57 -1.04 1.79 -15.54
N ALA A 58 -1.34 1.88 -16.83
CA ALA A 58 -0.35 1.96 -17.88
C ALA A 58 0.40 3.30 -17.72
N GLY A 59 1.63 3.26 -17.19
CA GLY A 59 2.52 4.42 -17.14
C GLY A 59 3.25 4.68 -15.83
N ALA A 60 3.08 3.87 -14.78
CA ALA A 60 3.91 3.99 -13.59
C ALA A 60 5.34 3.48 -13.86
N ALA A 61 6.35 4.26 -13.43
CA ALA A 61 7.74 3.81 -13.48
C ALA A 61 7.92 2.54 -12.62
N LEU A 62 8.73 1.60 -13.12
CA LEU A 62 9.11 0.43 -12.34
C LEU A 62 10.02 0.85 -11.18
N THR A 63 9.87 0.17 -10.05
CA THR A 63 10.66 0.43 -8.86
C THR A 63 10.89 -0.82 -8.03
N ARG A 64 11.98 -0.82 -7.27
CA ARG A 64 12.28 -1.82 -6.23
C ARG A 64 12.15 -1.27 -4.82
N GLN A 65 11.66 -0.04 -4.66
CA GLN A 65 11.46 0.55 -3.34
C GLN A 65 10.05 0.23 -2.82
N ALA A 66 9.95 -0.47 -1.69
CA ALA A 66 8.67 -0.89 -1.12
C ALA A 66 7.71 0.29 -0.87
N CYS A 67 8.24 1.44 -0.42
CA CYS A 67 7.43 2.63 -0.14
C CYS A 67 6.93 3.35 -1.41
N GLU A 68 7.58 3.15 -2.56
CA GLU A 68 7.07 3.66 -3.84
C GLU A 68 5.97 2.76 -4.41
N LEU A 69 5.99 1.47 -4.06
CA LEU A 69 4.94 0.52 -4.41
C LEU A 69 3.68 0.72 -3.54
N LEU A 70 3.86 0.91 -2.24
CA LEU A 70 2.82 1.19 -1.25
C LEU A 70 2.78 2.68 -0.89
N THR A 71 2.20 3.50 -1.78
CA THR A 71 2.06 4.94 -1.52
C THR A 71 1.03 5.19 -0.42
N PRO A 72 1.03 6.38 0.23
CA PRO A 72 0.03 6.74 1.24
C PRO A 72 -1.42 6.59 0.74
N GLU A 73 -1.68 6.89 -0.53
CA GLU A 73 -3.01 6.81 -1.14
C GLU A 73 -3.47 5.35 -1.27
N VAL A 74 -2.55 4.47 -1.68
CA VAL A 74 -2.81 3.02 -1.72
C VAL A 74 -3.03 2.50 -0.31
N ALA A 75 -2.19 2.89 0.65
CA ALA A 75 -2.32 2.46 2.03
C ALA A 75 -3.66 2.86 2.65
N LYS A 76 -4.16 4.07 2.38
CA LYS A 76 -5.47 4.53 2.89
C LYS A 76 -6.63 3.69 2.40
N LYS A 77 -6.58 3.18 1.16
CA LYS A 77 -7.60 2.28 0.61
C LYS A 77 -7.76 1.01 1.46
N TYR A 78 -6.65 0.45 1.96
CA TYR A 78 -6.63 -0.84 2.64
C TYR A 78 -6.64 -0.73 4.17
N ALA A 79 -5.93 0.25 4.73
CA ALA A 79 -5.79 0.44 6.18
C ALA A 79 -6.74 1.51 6.77
N GLY A 80 -7.42 2.30 5.93
CA GLY A 80 -8.33 3.38 6.33
C GLY A 80 -7.75 4.78 6.14
N ASP A 81 -8.61 5.81 6.15
CA ASP A 81 -8.20 7.21 5.93
C ASP A 81 -7.20 7.72 6.98
N ASP A 82 -7.21 7.12 8.17
CA ASP A 82 -6.32 7.39 9.28
C ASP A 82 -4.97 6.66 9.20
N ALA A 83 -4.73 5.87 8.14
CA ALA A 83 -3.51 5.10 7.96
C ALA A 83 -2.24 5.97 8.08
N GLN A 84 -1.35 5.57 9.00
CA GLN A 84 -0.05 6.22 9.23
C GLN A 84 1.09 5.25 8.92
N ARG A 85 2.17 5.77 8.32
CA ARG A 85 3.39 5.01 8.08
C ARG A 85 4.03 4.67 9.42
N GLN A 86 4.37 3.41 9.59
CA GLN A 86 5.06 2.90 10.76
C GLN A 86 6.53 2.64 10.44
N LEU A 87 7.38 2.85 11.44
CA LEU A 87 8.82 2.56 11.35
C LEU A 87 9.18 1.25 12.07
N PHE A 88 8.24 0.66 12.79
CA PHE A 88 8.41 -0.60 13.52
C PHE A 88 7.17 -1.45 13.32
N PHE A 89 7.36 -2.77 13.18
CA PHE A 89 6.27 -3.73 13.29
C PHE A 89 5.80 -3.84 14.74
N ASP A 90 4.50 -4.12 14.90
CA ASP A 90 3.91 -4.40 16.20
C ASP A 90 4.29 -5.81 16.66
N ALA A 91 5.53 -5.93 17.15
CA ALA A 91 6.14 -7.14 17.67
C ALA A 91 6.67 -6.88 19.09
N THR A 92 6.93 -7.96 19.83
CA THR A 92 7.53 -7.86 21.17
C THR A 92 8.84 -8.66 21.23
N PRO A 93 10.02 -8.00 21.22
CA PRO A 93 10.24 -6.54 21.12
C PRO A 93 9.89 -5.99 19.72
N PRO A 94 9.67 -4.66 19.58
CA PRO A 94 9.39 -4.05 18.28
C PRO A 94 10.52 -4.31 17.28
N LEU A 95 10.16 -4.69 16.06
CA LEU A 95 11.11 -4.95 14.98
C LEU A 95 11.13 -3.75 14.02
N PRO A 96 12.29 -3.21 13.64
CA PRO A 96 12.35 -2.10 12.69
C PRO A 96 11.84 -2.52 11.31
N VAL A 97 11.14 -1.61 10.63
CA VAL A 97 10.81 -1.74 9.21
C VAL A 97 12.04 -1.27 8.43
N GLY A 98 12.72 -2.19 7.76
CA GLY A 98 13.88 -1.88 6.92
C GLY A 98 13.51 -1.12 5.64
N ASP A 99 14.52 -0.69 4.89
CA ASP A 99 14.34 0.04 3.62
C ASP A 99 13.61 -0.80 2.54
N ASP A 100 13.73 -2.12 2.64
CA ASP A 100 13.04 -3.09 1.80
C ASP A 100 11.56 -3.29 2.21
N GLY A 101 11.07 -2.53 3.18
CA GLY A 101 9.71 -2.63 3.70
C GLY A 101 8.96 -1.31 3.72
N CYS A 102 7.65 -1.40 3.54
CA CYS A 102 6.72 -0.32 3.78
C CYS A 102 5.53 -0.85 4.57
N TYR A 103 5.20 -0.17 5.66
CA TYR A 103 4.18 -0.61 6.60
C TYR A 103 3.31 0.57 7.03
N TYR A 104 2.00 0.40 6.93
CA TYR A 104 1.01 1.35 7.38
C TYR A 104 -0.01 0.67 8.29
N THR A 105 -0.46 1.41 9.30
CA THR A 105 -1.53 0.98 10.19
C THR A 105 -2.57 2.10 10.31
N GLY A 106 -3.84 1.74 10.19
CA GLY A 106 -4.95 2.58 10.64
C GLY A 106 -5.49 2.09 11.98
N SER A 107 -6.71 2.52 12.31
CA SER A 107 -7.39 2.14 13.56
C SER A 107 -7.81 0.68 13.63
N THR A 108 -8.09 0.05 12.48
CA THR A 108 -8.66 -1.30 12.41
C THR A 108 -7.84 -2.27 11.58
N ARG A 109 -7.08 -1.77 10.61
CA ARG A 109 -6.37 -2.59 9.62
C ARG A 109 -4.93 -2.14 9.45
N GLU A 110 -4.14 -3.06 8.96
CA GLU A 110 -2.74 -2.87 8.62
C GLU A 110 -2.46 -3.34 7.20
N VAL A 111 -1.48 -2.73 6.56
CA VAL A 111 -1.05 -3.06 5.20
C VAL A 111 0.46 -2.97 5.08
N SER A 112 1.08 -3.96 4.44
CA SER A 112 2.52 -3.93 4.18
C SER A 112 2.87 -4.43 2.79
N VAL A 113 3.97 -3.89 2.28
CA VAL A 113 4.74 -4.42 1.15
C VAL A 113 6.17 -4.61 1.61
N LEU A 114 6.72 -5.79 1.38
CA LEU A 114 8.02 -6.22 1.86
C LEU A 114 8.77 -6.88 0.71
N ILE A 115 10.05 -6.60 0.56
CA ILE A 115 10.88 -7.13 -0.51
C ILE A 115 12.02 -7.92 0.12
N TYR A 116 12.18 -9.18 -0.30
CA TYR A 116 13.18 -10.08 0.26
C TYR A 116 13.94 -10.82 -0.84
N PRO A 117 15.19 -11.23 -0.58
CA PRO A 117 15.83 -12.23 -1.42
C PRO A 117 15.05 -13.55 -1.35
N VAL A 118 15.05 -14.29 -2.46
CA VAL A 118 14.60 -15.69 -2.44
C VAL A 118 15.57 -16.51 -1.55
N PRO A 119 15.06 -17.32 -0.60
CA PRO A 119 15.91 -18.20 0.20
C PRO A 119 16.77 -19.11 -0.68
N THR A 120 18.04 -19.27 -0.32
CA THR A 120 18.95 -20.19 -1.02
C THR A 120 18.57 -21.65 -0.82
N ASP A 121 18.01 -21.98 0.36
CA ASP A 121 17.40 -23.27 0.66
C ASP A 121 15.90 -23.21 0.36
N PRO A 122 15.39 -23.96 -0.64
CA PRO A 122 13.97 -23.94 -1.01
C PRO A 122 13.05 -24.53 0.07
N THR A 123 13.61 -25.16 1.11
CA THR A 123 12.86 -25.68 2.25
C THR A 123 12.81 -24.71 3.43
N ALA A 124 13.54 -23.59 3.36
CA ALA A 124 13.53 -22.59 4.39
C ALA A 124 12.23 -21.77 4.40
N PRO A 125 11.74 -21.36 5.59
CA PRO A 125 10.63 -20.43 5.70
C PRO A 125 10.99 -19.07 5.11
N VAL A 126 10.05 -18.42 4.43
CA VAL A 126 10.22 -17.05 3.94
C VAL A 126 9.93 -16.10 5.08
N ASN A 127 10.94 -15.44 5.66
CA ASN A 127 10.79 -14.36 6.65
C ASN A 127 9.61 -14.53 7.63
N HIS A 128 9.58 -15.67 8.35
CA HIS A 128 8.55 -16.09 9.33
C HIS A 128 7.26 -16.71 8.78
N PHE A 129 7.10 -16.81 7.47
CA PHE A 129 6.01 -17.54 6.81
C PHE A 129 6.32 -19.02 6.63
N ASN A 130 5.29 -19.76 6.24
CA ASN A 130 5.42 -21.13 5.77
C ASN A 130 6.32 -21.23 4.51
N VAL A 131 6.73 -22.45 4.19
CA VAL A 131 7.62 -22.72 3.05
C VAL A 131 6.86 -22.56 1.73
N ILE A 132 7.46 -21.92 0.73
CA ILE A 132 6.91 -21.85 -0.63
C ILE A 132 6.78 -23.27 -1.19
N ARG A 133 5.57 -23.67 -1.58
CA ARG A 133 5.26 -25.02 -2.03
C ARG A 133 4.13 -25.01 -3.06
N ALA A 134 3.92 -26.11 -3.77
CA ALA A 134 2.86 -26.18 -4.78
C ALA A 134 1.45 -26.12 -4.16
N ASP A 135 1.28 -26.55 -2.92
CA ASP A 135 -0.01 -26.58 -2.20
C ASP A 135 -0.51 -25.20 -1.80
N ASN A 136 0.38 -24.22 -1.61
CA ASN A 136 0.02 -22.84 -1.29
C ASN A 136 0.09 -21.89 -2.50
N ARG A 137 0.25 -22.42 -3.71
CA ARG A 137 0.26 -21.61 -4.94
C ARG A 137 -1.10 -20.94 -5.17
N VAL A 138 -1.06 -19.66 -5.52
CA VAL A 138 -2.24 -18.89 -5.90
C VAL A 138 -2.49 -19.07 -7.39
N GLU A 139 -3.63 -19.66 -7.73
CA GLU A 139 -4.07 -19.81 -9.11
C GLU A 139 -4.90 -18.59 -9.56
N GLY A 140 -4.93 -18.33 -10.87
CA GLY A 140 -5.75 -17.25 -11.45
C GLY A 140 -5.14 -15.85 -11.41
N VAL A 141 -3.83 -15.74 -11.12
CA VAL A 141 -3.04 -14.51 -11.24
C VAL A 141 -1.98 -14.67 -12.34
N GLU A 142 -1.57 -13.54 -12.94
CA GLU A 142 -0.61 -13.51 -14.07
C GLU A 142 0.87 -13.60 -13.64
N TYR A 143 1.12 -13.82 -12.35
CA TYR A 143 2.44 -13.91 -11.75
C TYR A 143 2.53 -15.11 -10.82
N GLU A 144 3.74 -15.56 -10.55
CA GLU A 144 3.96 -16.60 -9.55
C GLU A 144 3.71 -16.03 -8.15
N ALA A 145 2.77 -16.61 -7.42
CA ALA A 145 2.47 -16.21 -6.04
C ALA A 145 2.01 -17.38 -5.17
N TYR A 146 2.21 -17.21 -3.87
CA TYR A 146 1.90 -18.17 -2.83
C TYR A 146 1.17 -17.47 -1.69
N TRP A 147 0.14 -18.10 -1.13
CA TRP A 147 -0.65 -17.53 -0.04
C TRP A 147 -0.56 -18.44 1.18
N PHE A 148 -0.03 -17.89 2.28
CA PHE A 148 0.27 -18.68 3.46
C PHE A 148 -0.90 -18.80 4.44
N GLY A 149 -2.02 -18.14 4.13
CA GLY A 149 -3.21 -18.12 4.95
C GLY A 149 -3.62 -16.70 5.28
N PRO A 150 -4.76 -16.52 5.96
CA PRO A 150 -5.22 -15.20 6.31
C PRO A 150 -4.15 -14.53 7.19
N ALA A 151 -3.89 -13.23 6.98
CA ALA A 151 -2.80 -12.43 7.56
C ALA A 151 -1.35 -12.98 7.53
N GLU A 152 -1.12 -14.18 6.97
CA GLU A 152 0.21 -14.75 6.70
C GLU A 152 0.77 -14.26 5.35
N SER A 153 0.13 -13.26 4.73
CA SER A 153 0.55 -12.57 3.50
C SER A 153 0.47 -13.42 2.23
N ILE A 154 0.32 -12.74 1.09
CA ILE A 154 0.66 -13.29 -0.23
C ILE A 154 2.13 -12.96 -0.52
N VAL A 155 2.87 -13.91 -1.08
CA VAL A 155 4.24 -13.71 -1.55
C VAL A 155 4.29 -13.97 -3.04
N ALA A 156 4.57 -12.92 -3.80
CA ALA A 156 4.83 -13.02 -5.23
C ALA A 156 6.33 -13.19 -5.52
N VAL A 157 6.67 -13.90 -6.59
CA VAL A 157 8.05 -14.11 -7.04
C VAL A 157 8.26 -13.30 -8.32
N LYS A 158 9.27 -12.42 -8.32
CA LYS A 158 9.63 -11.62 -9.50
C LYS A 158 11.10 -11.23 -9.49
N ASP A 159 11.77 -11.39 -10.63
CA ASP A 159 13.17 -10.98 -10.85
C ASP A 159 14.16 -11.51 -9.78
N GLY A 160 13.93 -12.73 -9.28
CA GLY A 160 14.76 -13.37 -8.25
C GLY A 160 14.53 -12.82 -6.83
N LEU A 161 13.46 -12.05 -6.63
CA LEU A 161 13.05 -11.48 -5.36
C LEU A 161 11.64 -11.96 -4.97
N LEU A 162 11.38 -11.92 -3.67
CA LEU A 162 10.08 -12.17 -3.07
C LEU A 162 9.44 -10.83 -2.71
N ILE A 163 8.18 -10.66 -3.07
CA ILE A 163 7.37 -9.49 -2.75
C ILE A 163 6.26 -9.96 -1.81
N GLY A 164 6.49 -9.77 -0.51
CA GLY A 164 5.51 -10.03 0.54
C GLY A 164 4.49 -8.90 0.62
N ILE A 165 3.21 -9.25 0.62
CA ILE A 165 2.09 -8.31 0.59
C ILE A 165 1.08 -8.77 1.62
N LYS A 166 0.69 -7.85 2.49
CA LYS A 166 -0.25 -8.13 3.58
C LYS A 166 -1.31 -7.04 3.64
N VAL A 167 -2.55 -7.45 3.74
CA VAL A 167 -3.67 -6.65 4.24
C VAL A 167 -4.34 -7.46 5.34
N ALA A 168 -4.45 -6.89 6.54
CA ALA A 168 -4.98 -7.63 7.68
C ALA A 168 -5.76 -6.74 8.65
N GLN A 169 -6.66 -7.35 9.40
CA GLN A 169 -7.27 -6.75 10.58
C GLN A 169 -6.25 -6.75 11.74
N ILE A 170 -6.11 -5.61 12.44
CA ILE A 170 -5.27 -5.51 13.66
C ILE A 170 -5.91 -6.32 14.79
N LYS A 171 -7.25 -6.39 14.83
CA LYS A 171 -8.02 -7.13 15.84
C LYS A 171 -9.21 -7.85 15.20
N GLY A 172 -9.59 -8.98 15.78
CA GLY A 172 -10.78 -9.73 15.38
C GLY A 172 -10.46 -10.96 14.53
N ALA A 173 -11.53 -11.62 14.07
CA ALA A 173 -11.43 -12.83 13.25
C ALA A 173 -11.13 -12.48 11.79
N TRP A 174 -10.36 -13.35 11.15
CA TRP A 174 -9.85 -13.13 9.79
C TRP A 174 -10.86 -13.68 8.79
N THR A 175 -10.92 -13.06 7.62
CA THR A 175 -12.02 -13.26 6.67
C THR A 175 -11.50 -13.57 5.26
N ASP A 176 -12.34 -14.19 4.42
CA ASP A 176 -12.04 -14.36 3.00
C ASP A 176 -11.81 -13.02 2.27
N GLN A 177 -12.30 -11.92 2.84
CA GLN A 177 -12.03 -10.57 2.34
C GLN A 177 -10.55 -10.20 2.47
N ASP A 178 -9.86 -10.64 3.52
CA ASP A 178 -8.43 -10.34 3.69
C ASP A 178 -7.61 -10.96 2.55
N ARG A 179 -7.97 -12.18 2.13
CA ARG A 179 -7.38 -12.82 0.96
C ARG A 179 -7.67 -12.07 -0.34
N ALA A 180 -8.91 -11.61 -0.53
CA ALA A 180 -9.28 -10.84 -1.71
C ALA A 180 -8.50 -9.52 -1.79
N ASP A 181 -8.32 -8.84 -0.65
CA ASP A 181 -7.57 -7.60 -0.54
C ASP A 181 -6.06 -7.82 -0.76
N ASP A 182 -5.48 -8.91 -0.24
CA ASP A 182 -4.10 -9.32 -0.52
C ASP A 182 -3.86 -9.46 -2.04
N ILE A 183 -4.75 -10.17 -2.74
CA ILE A 183 -4.66 -10.39 -4.19
C ILE A 183 -4.86 -9.09 -4.96
N GLU A 184 -5.82 -8.26 -4.55
CA GLU A 184 -6.07 -6.97 -5.19
C GLU A 184 -4.85 -6.04 -5.08
N LEU A 185 -4.25 -5.96 -3.88
CA LEU A 185 -3.02 -5.19 -3.68
C LEU A 185 -1.85 -5.79 -4.46
N ALA A 186 -1.72 -7.12 -4.52
CA ALA A 186 -0.71 -7.79 -5.32
C ALA A 186 -0.81 -7.48 -6.81
N ASN A 187 -2.02 -7.41 -7.36
CA ASN A 187 -2.26 -7.01 -8.75
C ASN A 187 -1.86 -5.55 -9.03
N LEU A 188 -1.81 -4.69 -8.00
CA LEU A 188 -1.30 -3.33 -8.13
C LEU A 188 0.23 -3.25 -7.98
N VAL A 189 0.79 -4.04 -7.07
CA VAL A 189 2.21 -3.98 -6.69
C VAL A 189 3.10 -4.73 -7.68
N VAL A 190 2.79 -5.99 -7.99
CA VAL A 190 3.68 -6.88 -8.76
C VAL A 190 3.98 -6.36 -10.17
N PRO A 191 3.03 -5.78 -10.93
CA PRO A 191 3.33 -5.22 -12.25
C PRO A 191 4.27 -4.01 -12.20
N ARG A 192 4.26 -3.24 -11.10
CA ARG A 192 5.08 -2.03 -10.89
C ARG A 192 6.47 -2.32 -10.33
N PHE A 193 6.71 -3.54 -9.89
CA PHE A 193 8.01 -3.96 -9.41
C PHE A 193 8.99 -4.18 -10.57
N GLY A 194 10.20 -3.63 -10.51
CA GLY A 194 11.24 -3.84 -11.54
C GLY A 194 12.43 -2.90 -11.42
#